data_AF-A0A919PJQ2-F1
#
_entry.id   AF-A0A919PJQ2-F1
#
_cell.length_a   1.000
_cell.length_b   1.000
_cell.length_c   1.000
_cell.angle_alpha   90.00
_cell.angle_beta   90.00
_cell.angle_gamma   90.00
#
_symmetry.space_group_name_H-M   'P 1'
#
loop_
_entity.id
_entity.type
_entity.pdbx_description
1 polymer ?
#
loop_
_entity_poly.entity_id
_entity_poly.type
_entity_poly.pdbx_seq_one_letter_code
_entity_poly.pdbx_strand_id
1 'polypeptide(L)'
;MDKHPDWCTRTACTAFGVEGDDGHRYERWHRSAPIVIDTNDPSIGICVHRFAEADGTDEHIELAAVELPVARPWYLAEPVRGRTILLRRETATALMLAVSELA
;
A
#
# COMPACT_ATOMS: atom_id res chain seq x y z
N MET A 1 21.21 7.63 12.85
CA MET A 1 21.24 7.20 11.43
C MET A 1 20.01 6.33 11.29
N ASP A 2 18.95 6.89 10.72
CA ASP A 2 17.63 6.28 10.73
C ASP A 2 17.68 4.94 9.98
N LYS A 3 17.42 3.88 10.73
CA LYS A 3 17.58 2.51 10.26
C LYS A 3 16.35 2.17 9.45
N HIS A 4 16.45 2.32 8.13
CA HIS A 4 15.40 1.88 7.22
C HIS A 4 15.16 0.37 7.45
N PRO A 5 13.93 -0.06 7.77
CA PRO A 5 13.65 -1.47 8.03
C PRO A 5 13.95 -2.35 6.80
N ASP A 6 14.45 -3.57 7.03
CA ASP A 6 14.84 -4.49 5.95
C ASP A 6 13.63 -4.97 5.11
N TRP A 7 12.44 -4.96 5.69
CA TRP A 7 11.18 -5.32 5.02
C TRP A 7 10.58 -4.17 4.20
N CYS A 8 11.06 -2.94 4.40
CA CYS A 8 10.50 -1.78 3.72
C CYS A 8 11.00 -1.72 2.27
N THR A 9 10.08 -1.47 1.34
CA THR A 9 10.40 -1.32 -0.08
C THR A 9 10.81 0.12 -0.34
N ARG A 10 12.11 0.34 -0.56
CA ARG A 10 12.70 1.68 -0.74
C ARG A 10 12.01 2.51 -1.83
N THR A 11 11.58 1.89 -2.93
CA THR A 11 10.89 2.58 -4.03
C THR A 11 9.50 3.09 -3.66
N ALA A 12 8.90 2.54 -2.61
CA ALA A 12 7.57 2.89 -2.13
C ALA A 12 7.57 3.45 -0.70
N CYS A 13 8.76 3.68 -0.14
CA CYS A 13 8.93 4.22 1.19
C CYS A 13 8.54 5.71 1.17
N THR A 14 7.48 6.06 1.89
CA THR A 14 7.04 7.46 2.00
C THR A 14 7.88 8.24 3.01
N ALA A 15 8.61 7.55 3.91
CA ALA A 15 9.56 8.16 4.84
C ALA A 15 10.81 8.76 4.18
N PHE A 16 11.11 8.44 2.90
CA PHE A 16 12.30 8.93 2.19
C PHE A 16 12.00 9.58 0.83
N GLY A 17 10.73 9.89 0.52
CA GLY A 17 10.30 10.40 -0.80
C GLY A 17 9.90 11.88 -0.84
N VAL A 18 10.79 12.69 -1.43
CA VAL A 18 10.63 14.01 -2.12
C VAL A 18 9.83 15.12 -1.40
N GLU A 19 10.60 16.09 -0.88
CA GLU A 19 10.21 17.47 -0.51
C GLU A 19 8.89 17.62 0.26
N GLY A 20 9.02 17.64 1.58
CA GLY A 20 7.95 17.97 2.51
C GLY A 20 7.27 19.28 2.15
N ASP A 21 6.03 19.15 1.70
CA ASP A 21 5.03 20.20 1.81
C ASP A 21 4.31 19.95 3.14
N ASP A 22 4.35 20.93 4.04
CA ASP A 22 4.02 20.88 5.49
C ASP A 22 2.59 20.37 5.84
N GLY A 23 1.80 19.95 4.85
CA GLY A 23 0.47 19.36 5.00
C GLY A 23 0.40 17.83 4.96
N HIS A 24 1.51 17.14 4.64
CA HIS A 24 1.50 15.70 4.41
C HIS A 24 2.10 14.91 5.59
N ARG A 25 1.23 14.36 6.45
CA ARG A 25 1.58 13.42 7.54
C ARG A 25 2.29 12.12 7.11
N TYR A 26 2.69 11.99 5.84
CA TYR A 26 3.24 10.76 5.25
C TYR A 26 4.75 10.59 5.45
N GLU A 27 5.42 11.58 6.03
CA GLU A 27 6.89 11.67 6.16
C GLU A 27 7.55 10.70 7.16
N ARG A 28 6.78 9.84 7.86
CA ARG A 28 7.33 8.94 8.89
C ARG A 28 7.14 7.45 8.63
N TRP A 29 6.39 7.12 7.58
CA TRP A 29 5.89 5.77 7.39
C TRP A 29 6.73 4.96 6.42
N HIS A 30 7.19 3.81 6.89
CA HIS A 30 7.81 2.78 6.07
C HIS A 30 6.74 1.85 5.52
N ARG A 31 6.86 1.46 4.24
CA ARG A 31 5.88 0.64 3.53
C ARG A 31 6.53 -0.61 2.96
N SER A 32 5.89 -1.77 3.08
CA SER A 32 6.31 -3.01 2.40
C SER A 32 6.04 -2.94 0.88
N ALA A 33 6.51 -3.94 0.15
CA ALA A 33 5.95 -4.20 -1.17
C ALA A 33 4.47 -4.62 -0.99
N PRO A 34 3.57 -4.22 -1.89
CA PRO A 34 2.16 -4.57 -1.78
C PRO A 34 1.97 -5.96 -2.34
N ILE A 35 1.09 -6.71 -1.70
CA ILE A 35 0.40 -7.80 -2.36
C ILE A 35 -0.73 -7.16 -3.17
N VAL A 36 -0.69 -7.34 -4.49
CA VAL A 36 -1.70 -6.81 -5.40
C VAL A 36 -2.73 -7.90 -5.67
N ILE A 37 -3.99 -7.60 -5.37
CA ILE A 37 -5.13 -8.47 -5.63
C ILE A 37 -5.90 -7.89 -6.81
N ASP A 38 -5.92 -8.64 -7.92
CA ASP A 38 -6.67 -8.25 -9.11
C ASP A 38 -8.17 -8.22 -8.83
N THR A 39 -8.87 -7.24 -9.41
CA THR A 39 -10.32 -7.15 -9.33
C THR A 39 -10.98 -7.58 -10.65
N ASN A 40 -12.31 -7.59 -10.69
CA ASN A 40 -13.05 -7.81 -11.95
C ASN A 40 -12.86 -6.67 -12.96
N ASP A 41 -12.46 -5.49 -12.49
CA ASP A 41 -12.12 -4.34 -13.32
C ASP A 41 -10.61 -4.36 -13.52
N PRO A 42 -10.09 -4.67 -14.73
CA PRO A 42 -8.65 -4.80 -14.95
C PRO A 42 -7.90 -3.47 -14.80
N SER A 43 -8.61 -2.34 -14.72
CA SER A 43 -8.02 -1.05 -14.40
C SER A 43 -7.84 -0.83 -12.89
N ILE A 44 -8.34 -1.73 -12.03
CA ILE A 44 -8.34 -1.58 -10.58
C ILE A 44 -7.75 -2.82 -9.91
N GLY A 45 -6.80 -2.58 -9.02
CA GLY A 45 -6.24 -3.57 -8.11
C GLY A 45 -6.48 -3.15 -6.67
N ILE A 46 -6.51 -4.11 -5.76
CA ILE A 46 -6.44 -3.85 -4.32
C ILE A 46 -5.01 -4.11 -3.88
N CYS A 47 -4.33 -3.06 -3.43
CA CYS A 47 -3.02 -3.18 -2.80
C CYS A 47 -3.20 -3.40 -1.30
N VAL A 48 -2.50 -4.42 -0.78
CA VAL A 48 -2.39 -4.72 0.64
C VAL A 48 -0.92 -4.57 1.03
N HIS A 49 -0.61 -3.70 1.98
CA HIS A 49 0.76 -3.48 2.41
C HIS A 49 0.84 -3.16 3.90
N ARG A 50 1.98 -3.50 4.47
CA ARG A 50 2.33 -3.20 5.85
C ARG A 50 2.89 -1.78 5.93
N PHE A 51 2.46 -1.06 6.96
CA PHE A 51 3.01 0.22 7.39
C PHE A 51 3.53 0.13 8.82
N ALA A 52 4.62 0.84 9.10
CA ALA A 52 5.11 1.10 10.45
C ALA A 52 6.01 2.34 10.47
N GLU A 53 6.25 2.91 11.65
CA GLU A 53 7.32 3.90 11.84
C GLU A 53 8.72 3.24 11.73
N ALA A 54 9.78 4.04 11.66
CA ALA A 54 11.16 3.57 11.50
C ALA A 54 11.64 2.67 12.65
N ASP A 55 11.10 2.87 13.85
CA ASP A 55 11.37 2.05 15.03
C ASP A 55 10.45 0.82 15.13
N GLY A 56 9.54 0.64 14.16
CA GLY A 56 8.57 -0.46 14.11
C GLY A 56 7.30 -0.22 14.92
N THR A 57 7.10 0.98 15.49
CA THR A 57 5.85 1.32 16.19
C THR A 57 4.71 1.66 15.22
N ASP A 58 3.50 1.72 15.76
CA ASP A 58 2.23 2.02 15.08
C ASP A 58 1.98 1.20 13.81
N GLU A 59 2.39 -0.07 13.86
CA GLU A 59 2.22 -1.00 12.75
C GLU A 59 0.75 -1.23 12.40
N HIS A 60 0.44 -1.16 11.11
CA HIS A 60 -0.89 -1.47 10.58
C HIS A 60 -0.83 -1.96 9.14
N ILE A 61 -1.87 -2.69 8.74
CA ILE A 61 -2.08 -3.10 7.34
C ILE A 61 -3.03 -2.11 6.70
N GLU A 62 -2.60 -1.50 5.59
CA GLU A 62 -3.48 -0.67 4.77
C GLU A 62 -3.96 -1.47 3.56
N LEU A 63 -5.26 -1.32 3.27
CA LEU A 63 -5.91 -1.84 2.08
C LEU A 63 -6.37 -0.64 1.26
N ALA A 64 -5.88 -0.52 0.02
CA ALA A 64 -6.25 0.55 -0.88
C ALA A 64 -6.62 -0.02 -2.25
N ALA A 65 -7.82 0.31 -2.72
CA ALA A 65 -8.15 0.12 -4.12
C ALA A 65 -7.47 1.23 -4.93
N VAL A 66 -6.65 0.86 -5.90
CA VAL A 66 -5.88 1.80 -6.72
C VAL A 66 -6.19 1.56 -8.19
N GLU A 67 -6.14 2.63 -8.97
CA GLU A 67 -6.08 2.47 -10.43
C GLU A 67 -4.71 1.89 -10.77
N LEU A 68 -4.68 0.72 -11.40
CA LEU A 68 -3.44 0.09 -11.84
C LEU A 68 -2.95 0.86 -13.07
N PRO A 69 -1.88 1.66 -12.96
CA PRO A 69 -1.45 2.45 -14.10
C PRO A 69 -0.79 1.51 -15.10
N VAL A 70 -1.18 1.58 -16.38
CA VAL A 70 -0.48 0.85 -17.46
C VAL A 70 0.95 1.40 -17.65
N ALA A 71 1.22 2.64 -17.22
CA ALA A 71 2.45 3.38 -17.54
C ALA A 71 3.20 4.00 -16.33
N ARG A 72 2.74 3.82 -15.08
CA ARG A 72 3.36 4.41 -13.89
C ARG A 72 3.52 3.38 -12.76
N PRO A 73 4.55 3.51 -11.91
CA PRO A 73 4.71 2.65 -10.75
C PRO A 73 3.52 2.74 -9.78
N TRP A 74 3.09 1.60 -9.24
CA TRP A 74 1.96 1.48 -8.32
C TRP A 74 2.08 2.34 -7.07
N TYR A 75 3.30 2.64 -6.60
CA TYR A 75 3.52 3.43 -5.38
C TYR A 75 3.23 4.92 -5.58
N LEU A 76 2.99 5.34 -6.84
CA LEU A 76 2.50 6.66 -7.20
C LEU A 76 1.00 6.63 -7.54
N ALA A 77 0.33 5.47 -7.45
CA ALA A 77 -1.09 5.36 -7.72
C ALA A 77 -1.89 5.90 -6.54
N GLU A 78 -2.92 6.69 -6.84
CA GLU A 78 -3.82 7.22 -5.83
C GLU A 78 -4.95 6.22 -5.52
N PRO A 79 -5.41 6.16 -4.25
CA PRO A 79 -6.58 5.37 -3.92
C PRO A 79 -7.84 5.89 -4.62
N VAL A 80 -8.63 4.98 -5.18
CA VAL A 80 -9.97 5.26 -5.70
C VAL A 80 -10.89 5.59 -4.53
N ARG A 81 -11.39 6.83 -4.44
CA ARG A 81 -12.25 7.29 -3.34
C ARG A 81 -13.73 7.18 -3.67
N GLY A 82 -14.54 6.84 -2.66
CA GLY A 82 -16.01 6.89 -2.74
C GLY A 82 -16.66 5.83 -3.63
N ARG A 83 -15.91 4.84 -4.12
CA ARG A 83 -16.42 3.75 -4.95
C ARG A 83 -16.57 2.46 -4.15
N THR A 84 -17.75 1.86 -4.21
CA THR A 84 -17.96 0.48 -3.72
C THR A 84 -17.44 -0.49 -4.77
N ILE A 85 -16.56 -1.40 -4.37
CA ILE A 85 -16.04 -2.47 -5.23
C ILE A 85 -16.65 -3.80 -4.80
N LEU A 86 -17.35 -4.46 -5.72
CA LEU A 86 -17.88 -5.80 -5.50
C LEU A 86 -16.84 -6.83 -5.93
N LEU A 87 -16.39 -7.62 -4.96
CA LEU A 87 -15.42 -8.68 -5.17
C LEU A 87 -16.12 -10.02 -5.37
N ARG A 88 -15.55 -10.86 -6.24
CA ARG A 88 -15.90 -12.28 -6.25
C ARG A 88 -15.43 -12.92 -4.95
N ARG A 89 -16.07 -14.01 -4.56
CA ARG A 89 -15.71 -14.76 -3.35
C ARG A 89 -14.23 -15.18 -3.34
N GLU A 90 -13.69 -15.59 -4.49
CA GLU A 90 -12.29 -15.97 -4.64
C GLU A 90 -11.35 -14.78 -4.37
N THR A 91 -11.63 -13.61 -4.95
CA THR A 91 -10.87 -12.37 -4.74
C THR A 91 -10.95 -11.89 -3.29
N ALA A 92 -12.14 -11.96 -2.68
CA ALA A 92 -12.31 -11.63 -1.27
C ALA A 92 -11.53 -12.59 -0.36
N THR A 93 -11.45 -13.88 -0.72
CA THR A 93 -10.64 -14.86 0.01
C THR A 93 -9.14 -14.56 -0.12
N ALA A 94 -8.68 -14.25 -1.34
CA ALA A 94 -7.30 -13.86 -1.59
C ALA A 94 -6.90 -12.60 -0.79
N LEU A 95 -7.80 -11.61 -0.71
CA LEU A 95 -7.60 -10.42 0.11
C LEU A 95 -7.39 -10.77 1.60
N MET A 96 -8.23 -11.64 2.17
CA MET A 96 -8.08 -12.05 3.57
C MET A 96 -6.79 -12.83 3.83
N LEU A 97 -6.36 -13.66 2.88
CA LEU A 97 -5.07 -14.36 2.97
C LEU A 97 -3.89 -13.39 2.90
N ALA A 98 -3.94 -12.40 2.01
CA ALA A 98 -2.91 -11.36 1.91
C ALA A 98 -2.78 -10.54 3.20
N VAL A 99 -3.90 -10.20 3.84
CA VAL A 99 -3.89 -9.53 5.16
C VAL A 99 -3.25 -10.43 6.21
N SER A 100 -3.55 -11.74 6.19
CA SER A 100 -3.00 -12.70 7.15
C SER A 100 -1.51 -12.99 6.94
N GLU A 101 -0.99 -12.85 5.73
CA GLU A 101 0.43 -13.00 5.41
C GLU A 101 1.27 -11.83 5.96
N LEU A 102 0.67 -10.64 6.05
CA LEU A 102 1.35 -9.42 6.46
C LEU A 102 1.20 -9.08 7.95
N ALA A 103 0.29 -9.76 8.67
CA ALA A 103 0.02 -9.60 10.10
C ALA A 103 0.87 -10.53 10.99
#